data_AF-A0A554J8Y2-F1
#
_entry.id   AF-A0A554J8Y2-F1
#
_cell.length_a   1.000
_cell.length_b   1.000
_cell.length_c   1.000
_cell.angle_alpha   90.00
_cell.angle_beta   90.00
_cell.angle_gamma   90.00
#
_symmetry.space_group_name_H-M   'P 1'
#
loop_
_entity.id
_entity.type
_entity.pdbx_description
1 polymer ?
#
loop_
_entity_poly.entity_id
_entity_poly.type
_entity_poly.pdbx_seq_one_letter_code
_entity_poly.pdbx_strand_id
1 'polypeptide(L)'
;MRVDPVRDWFILAGTFVAVLICIIVWNLWTFGTVAGGGTIGAPPASTPSTFSLSSLKTIRTIFMDRASEEMKYEAGIYSFADPSQ
;
A
#
# COMPACT_ATOMS: atom_id res chain seq x y z
N MET A 1 8.77 -6.25 -55.24
CA MET A 1 8.52 -7.10 -54.07
C MET A 1 7.19 -7.81 -54.29
N ARG A 2 7.19 -9.14 -54.39
CA ARG A 2 5.96 -9.91 -54.58
C ARG A 2 5.39 -10.18 -53.19
N VAL A 3 4.27 -9.53 -52.87
CA VAL A 3 3.53 -9.77 -51.63
C VAL A 3 2.85 -11.12 -51.80
N ASP A 4 3.20 -12.08 -50.94
CA ASP A 4 2.52 -13.36 -50.87
C ASP A 4 1.60 -13.31 -49.66
N PRO A 5 0.31 -12.96 -49.87
CA PRO A 5 -0.59 -12.63 -48.77
C PRO A 5 -0.72 -13.78 -47.78
N VAL A 6 -0.73 -15.03 -48.24
CA VAL A 6 -0.89 -16.19 -47.37
C VAL A 6 0.31 -16.33 -46.44
N ARG A 7 1.52 -16.30 -46.99
CA ARG A 7 2.76 -16.38 -46.19
C ARG A 7 2.85 -15.21 -45.20
N ASP A 8 2.53 -14.01 -45.65
CA ASP A 8 2.68 -12.80 -44.84
C ASP A 8 1.65 -12.80 -43.67
N TRP A 9 0.44 -13.31 -43.89
CA TRP A 9 -0.55 -13.55 -42.81
C TRP A 9 -0.08 -14.61 -41.80
N PHE A 10 0.54 -15.71 -42.26
CA PHE A 10 1.08 -16.73 -41.36
C PHE A 10 2.21 -16.19 -40.50
N ILE A 11 3.12 -15.41 -41.09
CA ILE A 11 4.20 -14.74 -40.35
C ILE A 11 3.59 -13.82 -39.31
N LEU A 12 2.63 -12.97 -39.70
CA LEU A 12 1.98 -12.03 -38.80
C LEU A 12 1.32 -12.75 -37.61
N ALA A 13 0.54 -13.80 -37.88
CA ALA A 13 -0.10 -14.61 -36.85
C ALA A 13 0.93 -15.30 -35.93
N GLY A 14 2.01 -15.82 -36.49
CA GLY A 14 3.11 -16.42 -35.73
C GLY A 14 3.77 -15.42 -34.79
N THR A 15 4.12 -14.22 -35.30
CA THR A 15 4.65 -13.13 -34.46
C THR A 15 3.67 -12.70 -33.39
N PHE A 16 2.38 -12.62 -33.71
CA PHE A 16 1.35 -12.25 -32.74
C PHE A 16 1.28 -13.26 -31.59
N VAL A 17 1.25 -14.56 -31.90
CA VAL A 17 1.24 -15.62 -30.89
C VAL A 17 2.52 -15.58 -30.05
N ALA A 18 3.68 -15.39 -30.67
CA ALA A 18 4.95 -15.30 -29.95
C ALA A 18 4.96 -14.13 -28.96
N VAL A 19 4.54 -12.94 -29.40
CA VAL A 19 4.43 -11.75 -28.55
C VAL A 19 3.43 -11.98 -27.41
N LEU A 20 2.29 -12.60 -27.71
CA LEU A 20 1.27 -12.89 -26.71
C LEU A 20 1.78 -13.85 -25.62
N ILE A 21 2.53 -14.89 -26.00
CA ILE A 21 3.19 -15.79 -25.05
C ILE A 21 4.19 -15.03 -24.18
N CYS A 22 5.04 -14.19 -24.78
CA CYS A 22 6.00 -13.37 -24.04
C CYS A 22 5.31 -12.46 -23.01
N ILE A 23 4.20 -11.82 -23.38
CA ILE A 23 3.41 -10.97 -22.49
C ILE A 23 2.85 -11.79 -21.32
N ILE A 24 2.27 -12.97 -21.58
CA ILE A 24 1.72 -13.83 -20.53
C ILE A 24 2.82 -14.23 -19.54
N VAL A 25 3.95 -14.75 -20.05
CA VAL A 25 5.08 -15.17 -19.21
C VAL A 25 5.60 -13.99 -18.38
N TRP A 26 5.77 -12.83 -19.00
CA TRP A 26 6.22 -11.62 -18.32
C TRP A 26 5.27 -11.22 -17.19
N ASN A 27 3.96 -11.26 -17.42
CA ASN A 27 2.97 -10.91 -16.42
C ASN A 27 2.92 -11.92 -15.26
N LEU A 28 2.96 -13.22 -15.54
CA LEU A 28 3.00 -14.25 -14.49
C LEU A 28 4.25 -14.08 -13.62
N TRP A 29 5.40 -13.90 -14.25
CA TRP A 29 6.66 -13.69 -13.54
C TRP A 29 6.64 -12.39 -12.71
N THR A 30 6.11 -11.31 -13.28
CA THR A 30 5.98 -10.03 -12.60
C THR A 30 5.08 -10.14 -11.38
N PHE A 31 3.92 -10.76 -11.54
CA PHE A 31 2.99 -10.96 -10.44
C PHE A 31 3.60 -11.81 -9.33
N GLY A 32 4.25 -12.93 -9.67
CA GLY A 32 4.94 -13.77 -8.69
C GLY A 32 6.05 -13.02 -7.95
N THR A 33 6.81 -12.19 -8.66
CA THR A 33 7.87 -11.36 -8.05
C THR A 33 7.30 -10.36 -7.06
N VAL A 34 6.23 -9.65 -7.42
CA VAL A 34 5.61 -8.64 -6.54
C VAL A 34 4.86 -9.29 -5.38
N ALA A 35 4.13 -10.38 -5.62
CA ALA A 35 3.42 -11.11 -4.57
C ALA A 35 4.39 -11.73 -3.53
N GLY A 36 5.60 -12.11 -3.96
CA GLY A 36 6.68 -12.57 -3.09
C GLY A 36 7.41 -11.47 -2.32
N GLY A 37 7.00 -10.20 -2.45
CA GLY A 37 7.65 -9.05 -1.80
C GLY A 37 8.87 -8.51 -2.53
N GLY A 38 9.16 -9.01 -3.74
CA GLY A 38 10.13 -8.41 -4.64
C GLY A 38 9.59 -7.15 -5.32
N THR A 39 10.48 -6.36 -5.90
CA THR A 39 10.12 -5.15 -6.65
C THR A 39 10.64 -5.23 -8.07
N ILE A 40 9.88 -4.74 -9.04
CA ILE A 40 10.36 -4.56 -10.41
C ILE A 40 10.95 -3.15 -10.56
N GLY A 41 12.22 -3.08 -10.96
CA GLY A 41 12.94 -1.82 -11.15
C GLY A 41 13.90 -1.50 -10.01
N ALA A 42 14.28 -0.22 -9.88
CA ALA A 42 15.17 0.22 -8.82
C ALA A 42 14.50 0.00 -7.44
N PRO A 43 15.25 -0.47 -6.42
CA PRO A 43 14.69 -0.61 -5.09
C PRO A 43 14.13 0.75 -4.64
N PRO A 44 12.92 0.78 -4.06
CA PRO A 44 12.36 2.02 -3.56
C PRO A 44 13.39 2.63 -2.60
N ALA A 45 13.79 3.88 -2.87
CA ALA A 45 14.65 4.61 -1.94
C ALA A 45 13.97 4.53 -0.57
N SER A 46 14.66 3.96 0.41
CA SER A 46 14.18 3.93 1.79
C SER A 46 14.06 5.35 2.27
N THR A 47 12.90 5.96 2.06
CA THR A 47 12.57 7.20 2.74
C THR A 47 12.48 6.86 4.21
N PRO A 48 13.27 7.52 5.08
CA PRO A 48 13.13 7.30 6.51
C PRO A 48 11.67 7.60 6.87
N SER A 49 11.03 6.67 7.59
CA SER A 49 9.66 6.85 8.07
C SER A 49 9.55 8.20 8.75
N THR A 50 8.73 9.10 8.19
CA THR A 50 8.43 10.41 8.80
C THR A 50 7.85 10.24 10.21
N PHE A 51 7.27 9.07 10.49
CA PHE A 51 6.70 8.73 11.78
C PHE A 51 7.68 7.93 12.62
N SER A 52 8.15 8.53 13.71
CA SER A 52 8.90 7.81 14.74
C SER A 52 7.95 6.97 15.59
N LEU A 53 8.38 5.77 15.99
CA LEU A 53 7.62 4.91 16.91
C LEU A 53 7.33 5.61 18.25
N SER A 54 8.22 6.51 18.67
CA SER A 54 7.98 7.42 19.80
C SER A 54 6.77 8.32 19.59
N SER A 55 6.61 8.92 18.39
CA SER A 55 5.45 9.77 18.08
C SER A 55 4.13 8.99 18.18
N LEU A 56 4.10 7.75 17.66
CA LEU A 56 2.93 6.88 17.77
C LEU A 56 2.60 6.51 19.22
N LYS A 57 3.63 6.23 20.03
CA LYS A 57 3.47 5.95 21.46
C LYS A 57 2.94 7.16 22.22
N THR A 58 3.46 8.35 21.93
CA THR A 58 3.00 9.60 22.54
C THR A 58 1.54 9.88 22.21
N ILE A 59 1.13 9.71 20.95
CA ILE A 59 -0.27 9.89 20.53
C ILE A 59 -1.18 8.92 21.32
N ARG A 60 -0.80 7.65 21.43
CA ARG A 60 -1.56 6.65 22.21
C ARG A 60 -1.69 7.06 23.67
N THR A 61 -0.62 7.55 24.29
CA THR A 61 -0.65 8.01 25.69
C THR A 61 -1.59 9.20 25.87
N ILE A 62 -1.58 10.18 24.96
CA ILE A 62 -2.49 11.33 25.03
C ILE A 62 -3.95 10.87 24.96
N PHE A 63 -4.30 9.97 24.04
CA PHE A 63 -5.67 9.47 23.95
C PHE A 63 -6.11 8.69 25.20
N MET A 64 -5.22 7.89 25.79
CA MET A 64 -5.52 7.18 27.04
C MET A 64 -5.74 8.13 28.21
N ASP A 65 -4.92 9.19 28.31
CA ASP A 65 -5.05 10.21 29.34
C ASP A 65 -6.38 10.96 29.22
N ARG A 66 -6.74 11.39 28.01
CA ARG A 66 -8.03 12.04 27.72
C ARG A 66 -9.23 11.15 28.03
N ALA A 67 -9.18 9.87 27.64
CA ALA A 67 -10.25 8.93 27.96
C ALA A 67 -10.39 8.71 29.48
N SER A 68 -9.28 8.69 30.21
CA SER A 68 -9.30 8.59 31.68
C SER A 68 -9.87 9.84 32.33
N GLU A 69 -9.62 11.00 31.76
CA GLU A 69 -10.11 12.28 32.28
C GLU A 69 -11.61 12.44 32.01
N GLU A 70 -12.08 12.04 30.84
CA GLU A 70 -13.50 12.05 30.48
C GLU A 70 -14.32 11.11 31.37
N MET A 71 -13.79 9.92 31.68
CA MET A 71 -14.42 9.02 32.66
C MET A 71 -14.56 9.65 34.04
N LYS A 72 -13.64 10.50 34.49
CA LYS A 72 -13.76 11.18 35.80
C LYS A 72 -14.87 12.23 35.81
N TYR A 73 -15.08 12.91 34.68
CA TYR A 73 -16.21 13.83 34.49
C TYR A 73 -17.54 13.06 34.46
N GLU A 74 -17.64 11.98 33.70
CA GLU A 74 -18.87 11.17 33.60
C GLU A 74 -19.22 10.44 34.90
N ALA A 75 -18.22 9.90 35.60
CA ALA A 75 -18.40 9.19 36.87
C ALA A 75 -18.71 10.14 38.05
N GLY A 76 -18.79 11.45 37.82
CA GLY A 76 -19.10 12.44 38.84
C GLY A 76 -18.02 12.58 39.92
N ILE A 77 -16.78 12.15 39.65
CA ILE A 77 -15.63 12.30 40.56
C ILE A 77 -15.30 13.78 40.72
N TYR A 78 -15.47 14.57 39.65
CA TYR A 78 -15.39 16.02 39.71
C TYR A 78 -16.75 16.61 40.09
N SER A 79 -16.92 16.95 41.37
CA SER A 79 -18.02 17.79 41.85
C SER A 79 -17.57 19.24 41.86
N PHE A 80 -18.26 20.10 41.13
CA PHE A 80 -18.02 21.54 41.16
C PHE A 80 -18.78 22.13 42.37
N ALA A 81 -18.06 22.44 43.45
CA ALA A 81 -18.63 23.21 44.54
C ALA A 81 -18.73 24.68 44.11
N ASP A 82 -19.94 25.22 44.08
CA ASP A 82 -20.16 26.64 43.80
C ASP A 82 -19.48 27.50 44.88
N PRO A 83 -18.53 28.38 44.52
CA PRO A 83 -17.80 29.19 45.49
C PRO A 83 -18.64 30.34 46.09
N SER A 84 -19.92 30.48 45.72
CA SER A 84 -20.82 31.55 46.18
C SER A 84 -21.71 31.18 47.38
N GLN A 85 -21.55 29.98 47.96
CA GLN A 85 -22.25 29.55 49.19
C GLN A 85 -21.56 30.01 50.47
#